data_AF-A0A8H3XFB2-F1
#
_entry.id   AF-A0A8H3XFB2-F1
#
_cell.length_a   1.000
_cell.length_b   1.000
_cell.length_c   1.000
_cell.angle_alpha   90.00
_cell.angle_beta   90.00
_cell.angle_gamma   90.00
#
_symmetry.space_group_name_H-M   'P 1'
#
loop_
_entity.id
_entity.type
_entity.pdbx_description
1 polymer ?
#
loop_
_entity_poly.entity_id
_entity_poly.type
_entity_poly.pdbx_seq_one_letter_code
_entity_poly.pdbx_strand_id
1 'polypeptide(L)'
;MHSRIRRQTLSCDGPQQLSKIAKVIDAKKTINAFEDAFVILKKSTYTDKDTLALLTKKTKMFLLEIFGNIYQRLGQSSVVKGPGKKITYKLASLDIIVDKKQMPLGFISEHLPSYDKCDHCHELLCDGTGKGSMVIACGHGYHESCFTLLNGKCYYCEIFLKLGIKNNVSSLLSRLSELDKSKSKSKSNLREIIEADEDSLQDQRIENEDDILEVFRKNKQALPKAEQAYSIALEKFLNANIVI
;
A
#
# COMPACT_ATOMS: atom_id res chain seq x y z
N MET A 1 -17.78 17.27 -9.54
CA MET A 1 -17.98 17.24 -8.07
C MET A 1 -18.84 18.43 -7.66
N HIS A 2 -20.09 18.24 -7.24
CA HIS A 2 -20.91 19.34 -6.70
C HIS A 2 -20.78 19.37 -5.17
N SER A 3 -20.72 20.57 -4.57
CA SER A 3 -20.63 20.72 -3.12
C SER A 3 -21.80 20.05 -2.40
N ARG A 4 -21.60 19.55 -1.16
CA ARG A 4 -22.66 18.89 -0.35
C ARG A 4 -23.90 19.78 -0.18
N ILE A 5 -23.69 21.09 -0.09
CA ILE A 5 -24.74 22.10 -0.06
C ILE A 5 -25.58 22.00 -1.32
N ARG A 6 -24.95 21.99 -2.50
CA ARG A 6 -25.62 21.93 -3.81
C ARG A 6 -26.37 20.63 -4.06
N ARG A 7 -26.01 19.55 -3.35
CA ARG A 7 -26.73 18.26 -3.37
C ARG A 7 -28.00 18.27 -2.50
N GLN A 8 -28.11 19.22 -1.58
CA GLN A 8 -29.20 19.34 -0.59
C GLN A 8 -30.05 20.60 -0.76
N THR A 9 -29.82 21.38 -1.81
CA THR A 9 -30.56 22.61 -2.13
C THR A 9 -31.23 22.48 -3.48
N LEU A 10 -32.43 23.06 -3.62
CA LEU A 10 -33.14 23.18 -4.89
C LEU A 10 -32.78 24.49 -5.59
N SER A 11 -33.00 24.58 -6.91
CA SER A 11 -32.67 25.77 -7.71
C SER A 11 -33.45 27.03 -7.31
N CYS A 12 -34.51 26.89 -6.52
CA CYS A 12 -35.44 27.94 -6.14
C CYS A 12 -35.20 28.47 -4.71
N ASP A 13 -34.17 27.97 -4.00
CA ASP A 13 -33.94 28.33 -2.61
C ASP A 13 -33.41 29.77 -2.47
N GLY A 14 -34.10 30.59 -1.67
CA GLY A 14 -33.70 31.97 -1.41
C GLY A 14 -32.49 32.08 -0.47
N PRO A 15 -31.82 33.25 -0.39
CA PRO A 15 -30.59 33.43 0.40
C PRO A 15 -30.72 33.03 1.88
N GLN A 16 -31.90 33.24 2.47
CA GLN A 16 -32.19 32.89 3.87
C GLN A 16 -32.34 31.37 4.07
N GLN A 17 -32.88 30.66 3.07
CA GLN A 17 -33.02 29.20 3.08
C GLN A 17 -31.66 28.54 2.87
N LEU A 18 -30.84 29.07 1.95
CA LEU A 18 -29.45 28.64 1.76
C LEU A 18 -28.62 28.83 3.04
N SER A 19 -28.78 29.95 3.75
CA SER A 19 -28.14 30.19 5.04
C SER A 19 -28.58 29.21 6.12
N LYS A 20 -29.89 28.89 6.19
CA LYS A 20 -30.42 27.85 7.12
C LYS A 20 -29.87 26.46 6.78
N ILE A 21 -29.86 26.07 5.52
CA ILE A 21 -29.35 24.77 5.07
C ILE A 21 -27.84 24.65 5.36
N ALA A 22 -27.07 25.70 5.08
CA ALA A 22 -25.65 25.75 5.42
C ALA A 22 -25.41 25.62 6.93
N LYS A 23 -26.19 26.34 7.76
CA LYS A 23 -26.11 26.23 9.22
C LYS A 23 -26.49 24.84 9.73
N VAL A 24 -27.47 24.17 9.12
CA VAL A 24 -27.84 22.78 9.49
C VAL A 24 -26.77 21.78 9.05
N ILE A 25 -26.16 21.97 7.87
CA ILE A 25 -25.04 21.14 7.39
C ILE A 25 -23.81 21.33 8.30
N ASP A 26 -23.53 22.56 8.71
CA ASP A 26 -22.42 22.90 9.61
C ASP A 26 -22.68 22.43 11.05
N ALA A 27 -23.91 22.56 11.55
CA ALA A 27 -24.36 21.98 12.82
C ALA A 27 -24.29 20.44 12.82
N LYS A 28 -24.62 19.78 11.70
CA LYS A 28 -24.41 18.33 11.51
C LYS A 28 -22.95 17.94 11.29
N LYS A 29 -22.08 18.90 11.00
CA LYS A 29 -20.63 18.71 10.91
C LYS A 29 -19.97 18.87 12.28
N THR A 30 -20.54 19.70 13.16
CA THR A 30 -20.12 19.93 14.56
C THR A 30 -20.82 19.04 15.58
N ILE A 31 -21.98 18.46 15.26
CA ILE A 31 -22.36 17.13 15.76
C ILE A 31 -21.36 16.21 15.09
N ASN A 32 -20.20 16.13 15.72
CA ASN A 32 -19.09 15.35 15.24
C ASN A 32 -19.51 13.89 15.40
N ALA A 33 -20.36 13.35 14.53
CA ALA A 33 -20.54 11.91 14.42
C ALA A 33 -19.17 11.24 14.20
N PHE A 34 -18.18 11.98 13.70
CA PHE A 34 -16.78 11.58 13.68
C PHE A 34 -16.08 11.67 15.06
N GLU A 35 -16.27 12.68 15.90
CA GLU A 35 -15.71 12.65 17.27
C GLU A 35 -16.54 11.76 18.19
N ASP A 36 -17.86 11.79 18.15
CA ASP A 36 -18.71 10.87 18.90
C ASP A 36 -18.50 9.41 18.46
N ALA A 37 -18.28 9.11 17.17
CA ALA A 37 -17.95 7.73 16.73
C ALA A 37 -16.45 7.38 16.75
N PHE A 38 -15.51 8.31 16.93
CA PHE A 38 -14.07 7.99 16.98
C PHE A 38 -13.32 8.51 18.23
N VAL A 39 -13.78 9.58 18.87
CA VAL A 39 -13.33 10.09 20.19
C VAL A 39 -13.98 9.30 21.34
N ILE A 40 -15.26 8.92 21.27
CA ILE A 40 -15.82 7.95 22.26
C ILE A 40 -15.26 6.55 22.01
N LEU A 41 -15.04 6.15 20.75
CA LEU A 41 -14.32 4.91 20.39
C LEU A 41 -12.83 4.92 20.82
N LYS A 42 -12.30 6.07 21.25
CA LYS A 42 -10.95 6.21 21.83
C LYS A 42 -10.90 6.06 23.34
N LYS A 43 -12.00 5.78 24.04
CA LYS A 43 -11.90 4.79 25.11
C LYS A 43 -11.86 3.44 24.42
N SER A 44 -10.68 3.10 23.91
CA SER A 44 -10.45 1.86 23.18
C SER A 44 -11.14 0.72 23.92
N THR A 45 -12.05 0.01 23.26
CA THR A 45 -12.66 -1.22 23.76
C THR A 45 -11.64 -2.37 23.91
N TYR A 46 -10.34 -2.09 23.73
CA TYR A 46 -9.23 -2.80 24.37
C TYR A 46 -9.21 -2.58 25.89
N THR A 47 -10.37 -2.43 26.54
CA THR A 47 -10.53 -1.97 27.92
C THR A 47 -10.08 -3.01 28.95
N ASP A 48 -9.61 -4.15 28.47
CA ASP A 48 -9.02 -5.21 29.26
C ASP A 48 -7.61 -5.48 28.72
N LYS A 49 -6.61 -5.45 29.62
CA LYS A 49 -5.22 -5.82 29.34
C LYS A 49 -5.14 -7.16 28.61
N ASP A 50 -6.06 -8.08 28.88
CA ASP A 50 -6.10 -9.41 28.28
C ASP A 50 -6.45 -9.35 26.78
N THR A 51 -7.26 -8.38 26.34
CA THR A 51 -7.60 -8.20 24.91
C THR A 51 -6.41 -7.63 24.12
N LEU A 52 -5.70 -6.67 24.69
CA LEU A 52 -4.47 -6.15 24.10
C LEU A 52 -3.35 -7.20 24.10
N ALA A 53 -3.22 -7.97 25.18
CA ALA A 53 -2.29 -9.08 25.27
C ALA A 53 -2.60 -10.17 24.23
N LEU A 54 -3.88 -10.52 24.06
CA LEU A 54 -4.37 -11.42 23.02
C LEU A 54 -3.99 -10.93 21.62
N LEU A 55 -4.30 -9.68 21.28
CA LEU A 55 -4.02 -9.13 19.96
C LEU A 55 -2.51 -9.04 19.72
N THR A 56 -1.74 -8.65 20.73
CA THR A 56 -0.28 -8.69 20.69
C THR A 56 0.22 -10.10 20.39
N LYS A 57 -0.33 -11.13 21.06
CA LYS A 57 0.07 -12.53 20.83
C LYS A 57 -0.29 -13.02 19.44
N LYS A 58 -1.50 -12.71 18.96
CA LYS A 58 -1.95 -13.02 17.60
C LYS A 58 -1.06 -12.36 16.55
N THR A 59 -0.73 -11.08 16.72
CA THR A 59 0.18 -10.37 15.83
C THR A 59 1.58 -10.98 15.85
N LYS A 60 2.12 -11.32 17.03
CA LYS A 60 3.42 -12.00 17.14
C LYS A 60 3.45 -13.33 16.41
N MET A 61 2.40 -14.16 16.53
CA MET A 61 2.29 -15.39 15.75
C MET A 61 2.28 -15.14 14.26
N PHE A 62 1.39 -14.25 13.83
CA PHE A 62 1.24 -13.93 12.42
C PHE A 62 2.58 -13.47 11.83
N LEU A 63 3.29 -12.57 12.52
CA LEU A 63 4.61 -12.12 12.11
C LEU A 63 5.62 -13.26 12.07
N LEU A 64 5.70 -14.10 13.12
CA LEU A 64 6.63 -15.24 13.15
C LEU A 64 6.35 -16.24 12.01
N GLU A 65 5.08 -16.55 11.75
CA GLU A 65 4.68 -17.44 10.67
C GLU A 65 5.06 -16.85 9.31
N ILE A 66 4.74 -15.58 9.06
CA ILE A 66 5.09 -14.89 7.83
C ILE A 66 6.60 -14.84 7.63
N PHE A 67 7.37 -14.41 8.63
CA PHE A 67 8.83 -14.35 8.50
C PHE A 67 9.49 -15.72 8.42
N GLY A 68 8.94 -16.73 9.12
CA GLY A 68 9.37 -18.12 8.99
C GLY A 68 9.15 -18.65 7.57
N ASN A 69 7.98 -18.41 6.98
CA ASN A 69 7.67 -18.77 5.60
C ASN A 69 8.57 -18.03 4.60
N ILE A 70 8.88 -16.75 4.85
CA ILE A 70 9.84 -15.99 4.04
C ILE A 70 11.22 -16.63 4.11
N TYR A 71 11.71 -16.91 5.31
CA TYR A 71 13.03 -17.49 5.54
C TYR A 71 13.20 -18.86 4.88
N GLN A 72 12.21 -19.74 5.01
CA GLN A 72 12.24 -21.08 4.41
C GLN A 72 12.19 -21.04 2.87
N ARG A 73 11.74 -19.94 2.27
CA ARG A 73 11.54 -19.80 0.82
C ARG A 73 12.43 -18.72 0.19
N LEU A 74 13.51 -18.35 0.87
CA LEU A 74 14.51 -17.42 0.31
C LEU A 74 15.04 -17.93 -1.03
N GLY A 75 15.15 -17.03 -2.01
CA GLY A 75 15.58 -17.37 -3.37
C GLY A 75 14.57 -18.14 -4.22
N GLN A 76 13.42 -18.55 -3.69
CA GLN A 76 12.40 -19.31 -4.46
C GLN A 76 11.44 -18.41 -5.26
N SER A 77 11.45 -17.11 -5.00
CA SER A 77 10.67 -16.15 -5.78
C SER A 77 11.31 -15.93 -7.15
N SER A 78 10.49 -15.83 -8.20
CA SER A 78 10.98 -15.82 -9.58
C SER A 78 10.22 -14.85 -10.47
N VAL A 79 10.92 -14.32 -11.46
CA VAL A 79 10.30 -13.55 -12.55
C VAL A 79 9.67 -14.52 -13.55
N VAL A 80 8.36 -14.38 -13.77
CA VAL A 80 7.60 -15.15 -14.76
C VAL A 80 7.32 -14.25 -15.96
N LYS A 81 7.87 -14.62 -17.13
CA LYS A 81 7.61 -13.94 -18.40
C LYS A 81 6.39 -14.58 -19.07
N GLY A 82 5.27 -13.88 -19.08
CA GLY A 82 4.06 -14.31 -19.78
C GLY A 82 4.09 -14.00 -21.28
N PRO A 83 3.14 -14.54 -22.05
CA PRO A 83 2.96 -14.19 -23.46
C PRO A 83 2.77 -12.67 -23.62
N GLY A 84 3.39 -12.08 -24.66
CA GLY A 84 3.30 -10.64 -24.94
C GLY A 84 4.23 -9.72 -24.13
N LYS A 85 5.36 -10.23 -23.62
CA LYS A 85 6.34 -9.46 -22.79
C LYS A 85 5.77 -8.96 -21.45
N LYS A 86 4.66 -9.52 -20.96
CA LYS A 86 4.13 -9.19 -19.64
C LYS A 86 5.02 -9.83 -18.57
N ILE A 87 5.61 -8.99 -17.72
CA ILE A 87 6.47 -9.43 -16.61
C ILE A 87 5.60 -9.52 -15.36
N THR A 88 5.60 -10.69 -14.74
CA THR A 88 4.94 -10.98 -13.47
C THR A 88 5.94 -11.56 -12.49
N TYR A 89 5.69 -11.43 -11.20
CA TYR A 89 6.56 -11.93 -10.13
C TYR A 89 5.80 -12.97 -9.32
N LYS A 90 6.36 -14.17 -9.20
CA LYS A 90 5.88 -15.20 -8.28
C LYS A 90 6.53 -14.95 -6.92
N LEU A 91 5.73 -14.58 -5.92
CA LEU A 91 6.18 -14.36 -4.54
C LEU A 91 6.00 -15.65 -3.75
N ALA A 92 7.06 -16.44 -3.65
CA ALA A 92 7.00 -17.82 -3.13
C ALA A 92 6.51 -17.92 -1.68
N SER A 93 6.81 -16.90 -0.86
CA SER A 93 6.43 -16.83 0.56
C SER A 93 4.96 -16.49 0.79
N LEU A 94 4.33 -15.85 -0.20
CA LEU A 94 2.93 -15.45 -0.16
C LEU A 94 2.04 -16.33 -1.05
N ASP A 95 2.65 -17.18 -1.88
CA ASP A 95 2.00 -18.01 -2.90
C ASP A 95 1.07 -17.20 -3.83
N ILE A 96 1.50 -15.99 -4.20
CA ILE A 96 0.78 -15.11 -5.12
C ILE A 96 1.65 -14.76 -6.33
N ILE A 97 0.97 -14.42 -7.43
CA ILE A 97 1.59 -13.87 -8.64
C ILE A 97 1.11 -12.42 -8.79
N VAL A 98 2.06 -11.50 -8.91
CA VAL A 98 1.77 -10.06 -9.02
C VAL A 98 2.30 -9.48 -10.33
N ASP A 99 1.60 -8.49 -10.86
CA ASP A 99 2.08 -7.71 -12.01
C ASP A 99 3.23 -6.79 -11.59
N LYS A 100 4.19 -6.52 -12.49
CA LYS A 100 5.30 -5.61 -12.21
C LYS A 100 4.87 -4.23 -11.68
N LYS A 101 3.67 -3.76 -12.02
CA LYS A 101 3.12 -2.48 -11.54
C LYS A 101 2.85 -2.45 -10.03
N GLN A 102 2.70 -3.63 -9.42
CA GLN A 102 2.48 -3.78 -7.97
C GLN A 102 3.80 -3.93 -7.21
N MET A 103 4.93 -4.02 -7.92
CA MET A 103 6.24 -4.18 -7.31
C MET A 103 6.87 -2.83 -6.96
N PRO A 104 7.80 -2.79 -6.00
CA PRO A 104 8.63 -1.62 -5.75
C PRO A 104 9.37 -1.15 -7.00
N LEU A 105 9.70 0.15 -7.04
CA LEU A 105 10.26 0.81 -8.22
C LEU A 105 11.51 0.12 -8.79
N GLY A 106 12.38 -0.45 -7.94
CA GLY A 106 13.60 -1.12 -8.37
C GLY A 106 13.31 -2.33 -9.27
N PHE A 107 12.21 -3.04 -9.03
CA PHE A 107 11.76 -4.17 -9.84
C PHE A 107 11.07 -3.75 -11.15
N ILE A 108 10.76 -2.48 -11.33
CA ILE A 108 10.22 -1.94 -12.58
C ILE A 108 11.33 -1.46 -13.51
N SER A 109 12.48 -1.07 -12.93
CA SER A 109 13.65 -0.61 -13.67
C SER A 109 14.35 -1.75 -14.40
N GLU A 110 15.20 -1.41 -15.37
CA GLU A 110 16.03 -2.40 -16.09
C GLU A 110 17.05 -3.08 -15.17
N HIS A 111 17.44 -2.42 -14.07
CA HIS A 111 18.41 -2.90 -13.11
C HIS A 111 17.69 -3.44 -11.87
N LEU A 112 17.41 -4.74 -11.89
CA LEU A 112 16.74 -5.41 -10.77
C LEU A 112 17.61 -5.37 -9.51
N PRO A 113 16.98 -5.25 -8.32
CA PRO A 113 17.71 -5.32 -7.05
C PRO A 113 18.49 -6.63 -6.90
N SER A 114 19.72 -6.50 -6.40
CA SER A 114 20.54 -7.63 -5.99
C SER A 114 20.06 -8.16 -4.64
N TYR A 115 19.94 -9.47 -4.49
CA TYR A 115 19.38 -10.08 -3.28
C TYR A 115 20.33 -10.04 -2.07
N ASP A 116 21.62 -10.31 -2.29
CA ASP A 116 22.65 -10.46 -1.25
C ASP A 116 23.82 -9.48 -1.40
N LYS A 117 23.82 -8.67 -2.46
CA LYS A 117 24.92 -7.78 -2.84
C LYS A 117 24.50 -6.33 -2.86
N CYS A 118 25.46 -5.47 -2.58
CA CYS A 118 25.32 -4.03 -2.68
C CYS A 118 25.14 -3.66 -4.15
N ASP A 119 24.07 -2.94 -4.45
CA ASP A 119 23.73 -2.45 -5.78
C ASP A 119 24.67 -1.32 -6.25
N HIS A 120 25.66 -0.94 -5.46
CA HIS A 120 26.71 0.02 -5.86
C HIS A 120 28.08 -0.63 -6.08
N CYS A 121 28.61 -1.34 -5.07
CA CYS A 121 29.95 -1.93 -5.14
C CYS A 121 29.96 -3.43 -5.48
N HIS A 122 28.79 -4.06 -5.56
CA HIS A 122 28.60 -5.49 -5.87
C HIS A 122 29.18 -6.48 -4.85
N GLU A 123 29.72 -5.98 -3.74
CA GLU A 123 30.12 -6.79 -2.58
C GLU A 123 28.92 -7.20 -1.74
N LEU A 124 29.07 -8.25 -0.92
CA LEU A 124 27.99 -8.76 -0.06
C LEU A 124 27.48 -7.68 0.90
N LEU A 125 26.15 -7.53 1.03
CA LEU A 125 25.51 -6.60 1.96
C LEU A 125 25.81 -6.98 3.41
N CYS A 126 25.72 -8.26 3.74
CA CYS A 126 25.98 -8.76 5.08
C CYS A 126 27.09 -9.81 5.00
N ASP A 127 28.34 -9.39 5.22
CA ASP A 127 29.53 -10.26 5.23
C ASP A 127 29.96 -10.66 6.66
N GLY A 128 29.19 -10.28 7.69
CA GLY A 128 29.53 -10.53 9.09
C GLY A 128 30.62 -9.61 9.65
N THR A 129 31.16 -8.66 8.88
CA THR A 129 32.21 -7.73 9.34
C THR A 129 31.67 -6.53 10.13
N GLY A 130 30.36 -6.46 10.36
CA GLY A 130 29.71 -5.38 11.12
C GLY A 130 29.51 -4.08 10.34
N LYS A 131 29.76 -4.06 9.03
CA LYS A 131 29.38 -2.93 8.17
C LYS A 131 27.85 -2.81 8.09
N GLY A 132 27.34 -1.61 8.34
CA GLY A 132 25.93 -1.30 8.20
C GLY A 132 25.47 -1.44 6.75
N SER A 133 24.33 -2.11 6.56
CA SER A 133 23.69 -2.32 5.26
C SER A 133 22.21 -2.10 5.36
N MET A 134 21.63 -1.61 4.27
CA MET A 134 20.23 -1.23 4.21
C MET A 134 19.62 -1.63 2.89
N VAL A 135 18.35 -2.04 2.93
CA VAL A 135 17.50 -2.16 1.75
C VAL A 135 16.53 -0.99 1.77
N ILE A 136 16.56 -0.17 0.73
CA ILE A 136 15.66 0.99 0.61
C ILE A 136 14.30 0.59 0.03
N ALA A 137 13.30 1.47 0.14
CA ALA A 137 11.91 1.17 -0.24
C ALA A 137 11.71 0.74 -1.71
N CYS A 138 12.62 1.10 -2.62
CA CYS A 138 12.56 0.64 -4.01
C CYS A 138 13.02 -0.81 -4.19
N GLY A 139 13.58 -1.45 -3.17
CA GLY A 139 14.06 -2.83 -3.17
C GLY A 139 15.57 -2.97 -3.31
N HIS A 140 16.29 -1.94 -3.80
CA HIS A 140 17.75 -1.98 -3.91
C HIS A 140 18.43 -1.97 -2.54
N GLY A 141 19.51 -2.73 -2.41
CA GLY A 141 20.32 -2.86 -1.21
C GLY A 141 21.67 -2.15 -1.34
N TYR A 142 22.10 -1.46 -0.30
CA TYR A 142 23.39 -0.77 -0.26
C TYR A 142 24.07 -0.94 1.10
N HIS A 143 25.40 -0.95 1.12
CA HIS A 143 26.12 -0.57 2.34
C HIS A 143 25.77 0.87 2.69
N GLU A 144 25.65 1.20 3.97
CA GLU A 144 25.35 2.58 4.42
C GLU A 144 26.37 3.59 3.88
N SER A 145 27.65 3.20 3.82
CA SER A 145 28.71 4.02 3.23
C SER A 145 28.52 4.25 1.74
N CYS A 146 28.16 3.20 0.99
CA CYS A 146 27.84 3.30 -0.44
C CYS A 146 26.61 4.18 -0.68
N PHE A 147 25.58 4.04 0.14
CA PHE A 147 24.38 4.86 0.01
C PHE A 147 24.64 6.34 0.31
N THR A 148 25.51 6.62 1.28
CA THR A 148 25.96 7.97 1.61
C THR A 148 26.75 8.60 0.46
N LEU A 149 27.64 7.84 -0.18
CA LEU A 149 28.37 8.27 -1.39
C LEU A 149 27.43 8.64 -2.55
N LEU A 150 26.25 8.00 -2.62
CA LEU A 150 25.19 8.29 -3.58
C LEU A 150 24.23 9.40 -3.11
N ASN A 151 24.62 10.21 -2.12
CA ASN A 151 23.82 11.30 -1.57
C ASN A 151 22.44 10.84 -1.03
N GLY A 152 22.35 9.60 -0.53
CA GLY A 152 21.11 9.04 0.01
C GLY A 152 20.02 8.81 -1.04
N LYS A 153 20.41 8.57 -2.31
CA LYS A 153 19.50 8.29 -3.41
C LYS A 153 19.79 6.94 -4.04
N CYS A 154 18.74 6.27 -4.50
CA CYS A 154 18.90 5.10 -5.35
C CYS A 154 19.39 5.53 -6.73
N TYR A 155 20.62 5.16 -7.07
CA TYR A 155 21.25 5.47 -8.36
C TYR A 155 20.40 4.98 -9.55
N TYR A 156 19.96 3.72 -9.52
CA TYR A 156 19.22 3.12 -10.63
C TYR A 156 17.82 3.71 -10.79
N CYS A 157 17.09 3.90 -9.69
CA CYS A 157 15.76 4.49 -9.73
C CYS A 157 15.82 5.96 -10.18
N GLU A 158 16.83 6.73 -9.76
CA GLU A 158 17.00 8.11 -10.19
C GLU A 158 17.21 8.21 -11.71
N ILE A 159 18.06 7.35 -12.27
CA ILE A 159 18.28 7.29 -13.73
C ILE A 159 17.00 6.90 -14.45
N PHE A 160 16.32 5.85 -13.97
CA PHE A 160 15.07 5.38 -14.55
C PHE A 160 14.01 6.49 -14.59
N LEU A 161 13.83 7.23 -13.48
CA LEU A 161 12.87 8.32 -13.39
C LEU A 161 13.26 9.49 -14.31
N LYS A 162 14.54 9.90 -14.33
CA LYS A 162 15.03 10.96 -15.23
C LYS A 162 14.78 10.61 -16.70
N LEU A 163 15.05 9.37 -17.09
CA LEU A 163 14.80 8.89 -18.45
C LEU A 163 13.30 8.85 -18.76
N GLY A 164 12.48 8.34 -17.84
CA GLY A 164 11.03 8.33 -17.97
C GLY A 164 10.43 9.73 -18.16
N ILE A 165 10.87 10.70 -17.36
CA ILE A 165 10.46 12.11 -17.50
C ILE A 165 10.84 12.64 -18.87
N LYS A 166 12.10 12.46 -19.30
CA LYS A 166 12.58 12.90 -20.62
C LYS A 166 11.74 12.32 -21.76
N ASN A 167 11.47 11.02 -21.72
CA ASN A 167 10.69 10.33 -22.74
C ASN A 167 9.23 10.81 -22.78
N ASN A 168 8.61 10.96 -21.62
CA ASN A 168 7.22 11.41 -21.51
C ASN A 168 7.06 12.87 -21.98
N VAL A 169 7.97 13.76 -21.58
CA VAL A 169 7.98 15.15 -22.03
C VAL A 169 8.19 15.22 -23.54
N SER A 170 9.13 14.46 -24.08
CA SER A 170 9.38 14.42 -25.53
C SER A 170 8.15 13.94 -26.29
N SER A 171 7.49 12.87 -25.82
CA SER A 171 6.26 12.35 -26.42
C SER A 171 5.11 13.36 -26.37
N LEU A 172 4.95 14.06 -25.24
CA LEU A 172 3.94 15.11 -25.10
C LEU A 172 4.19 16.26 -26.08
N LEU A 173 5.42 16.77 -26.16
CA LEU A 173 5.79 17.85 -27.08
C LEU A 173 5.56 17.46 -28.54
N SER A 174 5.87 16.21 -28.93
CA SER A 174 5.59 15.70 -30.27
C SER A 174 4.09 15.71 -30.57
N ARG A 175 3.25 15.19 -29.67
CA ARG A 175 1.78 15.17 -29.85
C ARG A 175 1.17 16.56 -29.91
N LEU A 176 1.65 17.50 -29.08
CA LEU A 176 1.21 18.89 -29.12
C LEU A 176 1.59 19.56 -30.44
N SER A 177 2.81 19.32 -30.93
CA SER A 177 3.27 19.84 -32.22
C SER A 177 2.46 19.29 -33.40
N GLU A 178 2.04 18.03 -33.34
CA GLU A 178 1.15 17.42 -34.34
C GLU A 178 -0.27 17.98 -34.27
N LEU A 179 -0.77 18.26 -33.06
CA LEU A 179 -2.06 18.92 -32.83
C LEU A 179 -2.09 20.36 -33.36
N ASP A 180 -1.02 21.12 -33.21
CA ASP A 180 -0.95 22.47 -33.77
C ASP A 180 -0.84 22.45 -35.31
N LYS A 181 -0.23 21.40 -35.87
CA LYS A 181 -0.29 21.11 -37.33
C LYS A 181 -1.67 20.63 -37.79
N SER A 182 -2.48 20.01 -36.94
CA SER A 182 -3.83 19.53 -37.29
C SER A 182 -4.92 20.58 -37.07
N LYS A 183 -4.73 21.52 -36.14
CA LYS A 183 -5.61 22.70 -35.95
C LYS A 183 -5.59 23.67 -37.12
N SER A 184 -4.56 23.67 -37.96
CA SER A 184 -4.58 24.36 -39.27
C SER A 184 -5.40 23.61 -40.33
N LYS A 185 -5.94 22.41 -40.04
CA LYS A 185 -6.69 21.57 -40.98
C LYS A 185 -8.08 21.10 -40.54
N SER A 186 -8.50 21.19 -39.28
CA SER A 186 -9.90 20.89 -38.92
C SER A 186 -10.28 21.46 -37.56
N LYS A 187 -11.23 22.39 -37.58
CA LYS A 187 -11.87 22.99 -36.41
C LYS A 187 -13.17 22.24 -36.11
N SER A 188 -13.12 20.92 -35.92
CA SER A 188 -14.28 20.17 -35.46
C SER A 188 -13.86 18.89 -34.75
N ASN A 189 -14.46 18.65 -33.58
CA ASN A 189 -14.45 17.38 -32.81
C ASN A 189 -13.38 17.20 -31.72
N LEU A 190 -13.29 18.18 -30.80
CA LEU A 190 -12.68 17.99 -29.47
C LEU A 190 -13.78 17.75 -28.41
N ARG A 191 -14.49 16.62 -28.50
CA ARG A 191 -15.26 16.09 -27.37
C ARG A 191 -14.97 14.60 -27.26
N GLU A 192 -14.87 14.16 -26.01
CA GLU A 192 -14.69 12.78 -25.53
C GLU A 192 -13.26 12.28 -25.37
N ILE A 193 -12.62 12.66 -24.26
CA ILE A 193 -11.80 11.73 -23.45
C ILE A 193 -11.83 12.21 -21.98
N ILE A 194 -12.76 11.72 -21.16
CA ILE A 194 -12.54 11.45 -19.71
C ILE A 194 -13.52 10.33 -19.32
N GLU A 195 -13.10 9.08 -19.45
CA GLU A 195 -13.65 7.99 -18.63
C GLU A 195 -12.74 7.90 -17.40
N ALA A 196 -13.32 8.15 -16.22
CA ALA A 196 -12.65 7.99 -14.93
C ALA A 196 -13.41 6.89 -14.17
N ASP A 197 -12.63 5.97 -13.61
CA ASP A 197 -13.02 4.83 -12.78
C ASP A 197 -14.21 5.11 -11.86
N GLU A 198 -15.28 4.32 -12.01
CA GLU A 198 -16.28 4.11 -10.97
C GLU A 198 -15.73 3.11 -9.95
N ASP A 199 -15.15 3.62 -8.85
CA ASP A 199 -15.05 2.82 -7.63
C ASP A 199 -16.42 2.83 -6.93
N SER A 200 -17.14 1.72 -7.05
CA SER A 200 -18.37 1.47 -6.31
C SER A 200 -18.04 1.23 -4.83
N LEU A 201 -18.25 2.23 -3.97
CA LEU A 201 -18.41 1.99 -2.54
C LEU A 201 -19.90 1.79 -2.24
N GLN A 202 -20.25 0.55 -1.88
CA GLN A 202 -21.57 0.22 -1.35
C GLN A 202 -21.72 0.84 0.04
N ASP A 203 -22.37 2.01 0.13
CA ASP A 203 -22.87 2.52 1.42
C ASP A 203 -24.25 1.88 1.68
N GLN A 204 -24.25 0.70 2.31
CA GLN A 204 -25.45 0.10 2.88
C GLN A 204 -25.86 0.83 4.16
N ARG A 205 -27.18 0.98 4.37
CA ARG A 205 -27.73 1.39 5.67
C ARG A 205 -27.42 0.31 6.71
N ILE A 206 -26.79 0.70 7.82
CA ILE A 206 -26.50 -0.17 8.95
C ILE A 206 -27.78 -0.31 9.79
N GLU A 207 -28.31 -1.52 9.92
CA GLU A 207 -29.63 -1.75 10.54
C GLU A 207 -29.63 -2.36 11.95
N ASN A 208 -28.60 -3.03 12.50
CA ASN A 208 -28.66 -3.57 13.88
C ASN A 208 -27.32 -3.75 14.62
N GLU A 209 -27.35 -3.60 15.96
CA GLU A 209 -26.20 -3.61 16.91
C GLU A 209 -25.80 -5.02 17.40
N ASP A 210 -26.69 -6.01 17.28
CA ASP A 210 -26.49 -7.36 17.85
C ASP A 210 -25.44 -8.21 17.11
N ASP A 211 -25.21 -7.97 15.83
CA ASP A 211 -24.18 -8.65 15.02
C ASP A 211 -22.76 -8.37 15.53
N ILE A 212 -22.55 -7.24 16.18
CA ILE A 212 -21.25 -6.80 16.69
C ILE A 212 -20.86 -7.58 17.95
N LEU A 213 -21.82 -7.87 18.83
CA LEU A 213 -21.57 -8.54 20.11
C LEU A 213 -21.26 -10.02 19.95
N GLU A 214 -21.79 -10.68 18.92
CA GLU A 214 -21.50 -12.08 18.62
C GLU A 214 -20.06 -12.29 18.13
N VAL A 215 -19.53 -11.34 17.37
CA VAL A 215 -18.14 -11.32 16.89
C VAL A 215 -17.15 -11.19 18.05
N PHE A 216 -17.47 -10.40 19.09
CA PHE A 216 -16.59 -10.26 20.26
C PHE A 216 -16.52 -11.52 21.13
N ARG A 217 -17.64 -12.25 21.30
CA ARG A 217 -17.65 -13.52 22.06
C ARG A 217 -16.81 -14.61 21.39
N LYS A 218 -16.91 -14.76 20.06
CA LYS A 218 -16.10 -15.72 19.29
C LYS A 218 -14.59 -15.44 19.40
N ASN A 219 -14.21 -14.17 19.52
CA ASN A 219 -12.81 -13.77 19.66
C ASN A 219 -12.18 -14.15 21.02
N LYS A 220 -12.93 -14.12 22.13
CA LYS A 220 -12.42 -14.48 23.48
C LYS A 220 -12.08 -15.98 23.60
N GLN A 221 -12.87 -16.84 22.97
CA GLN A 221 -12.62 -18.29 22.94
C GLN A 221 -11.41 -18.68 22.07
N ALA A 222 -10.95 -17.79 21.19
CA ALA A 222 -9.81 -18.03 20.31
C ALA A 222 -8.45 -17.79 20.98
N LEU A 223 -8.40 -17.21 22.18
CA LEU A 223 -7.16 -16.86 22.88
C LEU A 223 -6.28 -18.09 23.19
N PRO A 224 -6.77 -19.15 23.87
CA PRO A 224 -5.95 -20.33 24.17
C PRO A 224 -5.39 -21.04 22.92
N LYS A 225 -6.17 -21.05 21.82
CA LYS A 225 -5.74 -21.63 20.54
C LYS A 225 -4.60 -20.82 19.90
N ALA A 226 -4.69 -19.50 19.97
CA ALA A 226 -3.62 -18.61 19.56
C ALA A 226 -2.38 -18.74 20.46
N GLU A 227 -2.55 -19.03 21.74
CA GLU A 227 -1.43 -19.24 22.63
C GLU A 227 -0.60 -20.47 22.26
N GLN A 228 -1.28 -21.58 21.97
CA GLN A 228 -0.67 -22.84 21.59
C GLN A 228 0.03 -22.77 20.23
N ALA A 229 -0.62 -22.13 19.24
CA ALA A 229 -0.05 -21.96 17.91
C ALA A 229 1.25 -21.12 17.93
N TYR A 230 1.36 -20.14 18.84
CA TYR A 230 2.57 -19.33 19.00
C TYR A 230 3.75 -20.17 19.46
N SER A 231 3.56 -20.98 20.50
CA SER A 231 4.62 -21.85 21.03
C SER A 231 5.11 -22.85 19.97
N ILE A 232 4.18 -23.43 19.19
CA ILE A 232 4.52 -24.35 18.10
C ILE A 232 5.30 -23.63 16.98
N ALA A 233 4.87 -22.44 16.57
CA ALA A 233 5.56 -21.66 15.54
C ALA A 233 6.98 -21.26 15.98
N LEU A 234 7.13 -20.86 17.25
CA LEU A 234 8.43 -20.51 17.83
C LEU A 234 9.37 -21.71 17.91
N GLU A 235 8.87 -22.87 18.35
CA GLU A 235 9.67 -24.10 18.42
C GLU A 235 10.13 -24.56 17.03
N LYS A 236 9.23 -24.53 16.02
CA LYS A 236 9.61 -24.83 14.62
C LYS A 236 10.67 -23.89 14.09
N PHE A 237 10.57 -22.60 14.39
CA PHE A 237 11.55 -21.61 13.97
C PHE A 237 12.93 -21.87 14.60
N LEU A 238 12.98 -22.18 15.89
CA LEU A 238 14.24 -22.47 16.59
C LEU A 238 14.86 -23.79 16.10
N ASN A 239 14.06 -24.82 15.87
CA ASN A 239 14.55 -26.13 15.44
C ASN A 239 14.98 -26.16 13.96
N ALA A 240 14.41 -25.31 13.10
CA ALA A 240 14.84 -25.16 11.70
C ALA A 240 16.23 -24.52 11.56
N ASN A 241 16.76 -23.89 12.62
CA ASN A 241 18.06 -23.23 12.65
C ASN A 241 19.19 -24.07 13.29
N ILE A 242 18.94 -25.35 13.62
CA ILE A 242 19.92 -26.22 14.32
C ILE A 242 20.55 -27.30 13.42
N VAL A 243 20.09 -27.48 12.17
CA VAL A 243 20.76 -28.40 11.24
C VAL A 243 21.76 -27.64 10.38
N ILE A 244 23.02 -27.61 10.85
CA ILE A 244 24.22 -27.36 10.05
C ILE A 244 24.73 -28.72 9.55
#